data_AF-A0A1C0SX31-F1
#
_entry.id   AF-A0A1C0SX31-F1
#
_cell.length_a   1.000
_cell.length_b   1.000
_cell.length_c   1.000
_cell.angle_alpha   90.00
_cell.angle_beta   90.00
_cell.angle_gamma   90.00
#
_symmetry.space_group_name_H-M   'P 1'
#
loop_
_entity.id
_entity.type
_entity.pdbx_description
1 polymer ?
#
loop_
_entity_poly.entity_id
_entity_poly.type
_entity_poly.pdbx_seq_one_letter_code
_entity_poly.pdbx_strand_id
1 'polypeptide(L)'
;MPDADYAEAKELYELGKMRLSDLAERFNVSRQGLWKKFKKDGVVYGSRAAEVSAAVSAGVKQAVTSTVGQQVSQALERYNDKRAEWIEETRTSGYKSLKQADMLAKKIVADAVKNSASMRTTDDDLKAVARFQKILVENTLTRLDILRANDMIDEDDLPEIHFEDLTDEDILKHHRENGLIEEGEDPDAILAELNNVEIDD
;
A
#
# COMPACT_ATOMS: atom_id res chain seq x y z
N MET A 1 37.37 -17.05 38.70
CA MET A 1 36.76 -16.11 37.73
C MET A 1 37.78 -15.04 37.41
N PRO A 2 38.08 -14.81 36.12
CA PRO A 2 38.88 -13.68 35.63
C PRO A 2 38.31 -12.32 36.05
N ASP A 3 39.15 -11.28 36.11
CA ASP A 3 38.71 -9.95 36.55
C ASP A 3 37.79 -9.24 35.53
N ALA A 4 37.97 -9.52 34.24
CA ALA A 4 37.08 -9.01 33.18
C ALA A 4 35.66 -9.57 33.32
N ASP A 5 35.53 -10.89 33.46
CA ASP A 5 34.26 -11.58 33.68
C ASP A 5 33.56 -11.11 34.96
N TYR A 6 34.34 -10.78 35.99
CA TYR A 6 33.80 -10.21 37.21
C TYR A 6 33.22 -8.81 37.00
N ALA A 7 33.93 -7.96 36.27
CA ALA A 7 33.47 -6.61 35.96
C ALA A 7 32.18 -6.64 35.13
N GLU A 8 32.10 -7.52 34.13
CA GLU A 8 30.89 -7.71 33.32
C GLU A 8 29.73 -8.24 34.17
N ALA A 9 29.97 -9.26 35.01
CA ALA A 9 28.93 -9.79 35.89
C ALA A 9 28.41 -8.75 36.89
N LYS A 10 29.32 -7.92 37.43
CA LYS A 10 28.96 -6.80 38.32
C LYS A 10 28.08 -5.79 37.59
N GLU A 11 28.48 -5.37 36.39
CA GLU A 11 27.73 -4.42 35.58
C GLU A 11 26.32 -4.94 35.27
N LEU A 12 26.19 -6.18 34.77
CA LEU A 12 24.89 -6.77 34.45
C LEU A 12 23.95 -6.89 35.67
N TYR A 13 24.52 -7.12 36.84
CA TYR A 13 23.78 -7.20 38.11
C TYR A 13 23.34 -5.82 38.62
N GLU A 14 24.22 -4.81 38.57
CA GLU A 14 23.90 -3.42 38.93
C GLU A 14 22.87 -2.80 37.97
N LEU A 15 22.92 -3.19 36.69
CA LEU A 15 21.92 -2.82 35.68
C LEU A 15 20.59 -3.54 35.85
N GLY A 16 20.52 -4.59 36.68
CA GLY A 16 19.33 -5.40 36.89
C GLY A 16 18.93 -6.24 35.66
N LYS A 17 19.87 -6.50 34.74
CA LYS A 17 19.62 -7.26 33.51
C LYS A 17 19.65 -8.78 33.72
N MET A 18 20.40 -9.27 34.71
CA MET A 18 20.53 -10.71 34.99
C MET A 18 20.52 -10.96 36.51
N ARG A 19 19.88 -12.04 36.94
CA ARG A 19 19.88 -12.46 38.35
C ARG A 19 21.16 -13.23 38.68
N LEU A 20 21.43 -13.40 39.97
CA LEU A 20 22.60 -14.14 40.49
C LEU A 20 22.68 -15.59 40.00
N SER A 21 21.53 -16.23 39.71
CA SER A 21 21.46 -17.56 39.09
C SER A 21 22.03 -17.55 37.67
N ASP A 22 21.56 -16.59 36.87
CA ASP A 22 21.85 -16.53 35.45
C ASP A 22 23.30 -16.11 35.21
N LEU A 23 23.84 -15.26 36.08
CA LEU A 23 25.27 -14.91 36.08
C LEU A 23 26.14 -16.08 36.53
N ALA A 24 25.69 -16.87 37.51
CA ALA A 24 26.42 -18.04 37.97
C ALA A 24 26.53 -19.10 36.86
N GLU A 25 25.45 -19.31 36.11
CA GLU A 25 25.41 -20.21 34.95
C GLU A 25 26.28 -19.66 33.80
N ARG A 26 26.12 -18.38 33.44
CA ARG A 26 26.82 -17.76 32.31
C ARG A 26 28.34 -17.75 32.47
N PHE A 27 28.83 -17.50 33.68
CA PHE A 27 30.27 -17.44 33.96
C PHE A 27 30.82 -18.75 34.57
N ASN A 28 30.00 -19.81 34.63
CA ASN A 28 30.36 -21.12 35.18
C ASN A 28 30.98 -21.02 36.60
N VAL A 29 30.35 -20.22 37.47
CA VAL A 29 30.78 -20.00 38.85
C VAL A 29 29.68 -20.35 39.83
N SER A 30 30.05 -20.73 41.06
CA SER A 30 29.04 -20.98 42.09
C SER A 30 28.30 -19.68 42.47
N ARG A 31 26.97 -19.74 42.51
CA ARG A 31 26.11 -18.63 42.95
C ARG A 31 26.49 -18.08 44.32
N GLN A 32 26.84 -18.97 45.26
CA GLN A 32 27.27 -18.57 46.60
C GLN A 32 28.60 -17.82 46.60
N GLY A 33 29.55 -18.22 45.74
CA GLY A 33 30.83 -17.53 45.56
C GLY A 33 30.64 -16.13 44.98
N LEU A 34 29.78 -16.01 43.96
CA LEU A 34 29.45 -14.72 43.34
C LEU A 34 28.74 -13.79 44.33
N TRP A 35 27.78 -14.30 45.10
CA TRP A 35 27.07 -13.52 46.14
C TRP A 35 28.02 -13.00 47.23
N LYS A 36 28.95 -13.83 47.74
CA LYS A 36 29.93 -13.40 48.73
C LYS A 36 30.82 -12.27 48.20
N LYS A 37 31.24 -12.38 46.93
CA LYS A 37 32.09 -11.37 46.28
C LYS A 37 31.33 -10.05 46.07
N PHE A 38 30.11 -10.11 45.54
CA PHE A 38 29.23 -8.95 45.41
C PHE A 38 28.92 -8.27 46.75
N LYS A 39 28.68 -9.05 47.80
CA LYS A 39 28.45 -8.52 49.15
C LYS A 39 29.70 -7.84 49.72
N LYS A 40 30.89 -8.39 49.48
CA LYS A 40 32.17 -7.78 49.89
C LYS A 40 32.39 -6.42 49.20
N ASP A 41 31.98 -6.32 47.94
CA ASP A 41 32.19 -5.14 47.10
C ASP A 41 30.99 -4.17 47.11
N GLY A 42 30.00 -4.41 47.98
CA GLY A 42 28.84 -3.53 48.14
C GLY A 42 27.90 -3.46 46.93
N VAL A 43 27.92 -4.45 46.05
CA VAL A 43 27.15 -4.47 44.80
C VAL A 43 25.68 -4.78 45.09
N VAL A 44 24.78 -3.86 44.69
CA VAL A 44 23.33 -3.99 44.89
C VAL A 44 22.64 -4.21 43.53
N TYR A 45 21.69 -5.14 43.49
CA TYR A 45 20.94 -5.43 42.27
C TYR A 45 20.13 -4.22 41.81
N GLY A 46 20.24 -3.86 40.54
CA GLY A 46 19.45 -2.79 39.94
C GLY A 46 19.78 -1.38 40.45
N SER A 47 20.88 -1.18 41.18
CA SER A 47 21.30 0.13 41.68
C SER A 47 21.51 1.17 40.58
N ARG A 48 21.86 0.72 39.36
CA ARG A 48 22.10 1.56 38.17
C ARG A 48 21.02 1.42 37.10
N ALA A 49 19.94 0.70 37.38
CA ALA A 49 18.83 0.55 36.44
C ALA A 49 18.17 1.90 36.10
N ALA A 50 18.07 2.80 37.10
CA ALA A 50 17.53 4.14 36.90
C ALA A 50 18.40 4.98 35.95
N GLU A 51 19.72 4.91 36.06
CA GLU A 51 20.66 5.64 35.17
C GLU A 51 20.53 5.22 33.71
N VAL A 52 20.40 3.91 33.45
CA VAL A 52 20.21 3.42 32.08
C VAL A 52 18.82 3.75 31.55
N SER A 53 17.78 3.67 32.37
CA SER A 53 16.44 4.09 31.95
C SER A 53 16.39 5.58 31.58
N ALA A 54 17.11 6.44 32.33
CA ALA A 54 17.24 7.85 32.05
C ALA A 54 18.07 8.12 30.79
N ALA A 55 19.19 7.41 30.59
CA ALA A 55 20.03 7.54 29.40
C ALA A 55 19.32 7.06 28.12
N VAL A 56 18.56 5.96 28.19
CA VAL A 56 17.73 5.47 27.08
C VAL A 56 16.61 6.45 26.77
N SER A 57 15.93 6.96 27.79
CA SER A 57 14.86 7.97 27.60
C SER A 57 15.39 9.27 27.01
N ALA A 58 16.60 9.70 27.41
CA ALA A 58 17.26 10.87 26.83
C ALA A 58 17.69 10.62 25.38
N GLY A 59 18.26 9.46 25.07
CA GLY A 59 18.67 9.09 23.71
C GLY A 59 17.48 8.97 22.75
N VAL A 60 16.35 8.41 23.21
CA VAL A 60 15.11 8.35 22.42
C VAL A 60 14.53 9.75 22.18
N LYS A 61 14.47 10.60 23.20
CA LYS A 61 14.02 11.99 23.04
C LYS A 61 14.91 12.76 22.07
N GLN A 62 16.22 12.56 22.13
CA GLN A 62 17.18 13.23 21.27
C GLN A 62 17.17 12.68 19.83
N ALA A 63 16.82 11.41 19.64
CA ALA A 63 16.58 10.85 18.31
C ALA A 63 15.30 11.41 17.65
N VAL A 64 14.23 11.62 18.42
CA VAL A 64 12.97 12.21 17.95
C VAL A 64 13.11 13.70 17.63
N THR A 65 13.93 14.45 18.39
CA THR A 65 14.24 15.86 18.11
C THR A 65 15.44 16.06 17.18
N SER A 66 16.12 14.98 16.78
CA SER A 66 17.17 15.09 15.77
C SER A 66 16.58 15.52 14.44
N THR A 67 17.37 16.26 13.65
CA THR A 67 17.00 16.75 12.30
C THR A 67 16.50 15.63 11.39
N VAL A 68 16.96 14.39 11.61
CA VAL A 68 16.51 13.19 10.90
C VAL A 68 15.07 12.83 11.26
N GLY A 69 14.69 12.88 12.54
CA GLY A 69 13.32 12.60 12.99
C GLY A 69 12.31 13.62 12.43
N GLN A 70 12.68 14.90 12.42
CA GLN A 70 11.85 15.96 11.82
C GLN A 70 11.75 15.84 10.29
N GLN A 71 12.85 15.48 9.60
CA GLN A 71 12.83 15.27 8.15
C GLN A 71 11.98 14.06 7.75
N VAL A 72 12.04 12.97 8.52
CA VAL A 72 11.19 11.78 8.28
C VAL A 72 9.71 12.12 8.49
N SER A 73 9.37 12.86 9.55
CA SER A 73 7.98 13.29 9.80
C SER A 73 7.43 14.17 8.67
N GLN A 74 8.21 15.17 8.23
CA GLN A 74 7.80 16.04 7.12
C GLN A 74 7.72 15.30 5.78
N ALA A 75 8.60 14.32 5.56
CA ALA A 75 8.53 13.47 4.36
C ALA A 75 7.29 12.57 4.39
N LEU A 76 6.90 12.06 5.56
CA LEU A 76 5.69 11.26 5.73
C LEU A 76 4.42 12.09 5.49
N GLU A 77 4.36 13.31 6.01
CA GLU A 77 3.24 14.23 5.78
C GLU A 77 3.09 14.54 4.29
N ARG A 78 4.17 14.95 3.62
CA ARG A 78 4.16 15.20 2.17
C ARG A 78 3.81 13.97 1.35
N TYR A 79 4.25 12.79 1.80
CA TYR A 79 3.90 11.53 1.16
C TYR A 79 2.39 11.30 1.28
N ASN A 80 1.80 11.44 2.46
CA ASN A 80 0.37 11.26 2.67
C ASN A 80 -0.46 12.27 1.87
N ASP A 81 -0.06 13.54 1.82
CA ASP A 81 -0.77 14.59 1.07
C ASP A 81 -0.81 14.30 -0.45
N LYS A 82 0.30 13.80 -1.00
CA LYS A 82 0.43 13.54 -2.45
C LYS A 82 0.02 12.13 -2.86
N ARG A 83 -0.16 11.24 -1.91
CA ARG A 83 -0.47 9.83 -2.18
C ARG A 83 -1.77 9.68 -2.96
N ALA A 84 -2.81 10.45 -2.62
CA ALA A 84 -4.07 10.45 -3.35
C ALA A 84 -3.88 10.85 -4.82
N GLU A 85 -3.12 11.93 -5.06
CA GLU A 85 -2.79 12.40 -6.41
C GLU A 85 -2.03 11.34 -7.21
N TRP A 86 -1.03 10.69 -6.61
CA TRP A 86 -0.26 9.64 -7.28
C TRP A 86 -1.06 8.37 -7.57
N ILE A 87 -2.02 8.02 -6.72
CA ILE A 87 -2.94 6.91 -6.96
C ILE A 87 -3.78 7.21 -8.20
N GLU A 88 -4.41 8.39 -8.27
CA GLU A 88 -5.23 8.80 -9.41
C GLU A 88 -4.41 8.95 -10.69
N GLU A 89 -3.20 9.50 -10.59
CA GLU A 89 -2.26 9.58 -11.71
C GLU A 89 -1.90 8.17 -12.22
N THR A 90 -1.63 7.23 -11.31
CA THR A 90 -1.30 5.84 -11.66
C THR A 90 -2.48 5.15 -12.32
N ARG A 91 -3.71 5.32 -11.81
CA ARG A 91 -4.95 4.78 -12.40
C ARG A 91 -5.16 5.33 -13.82
N THR A 92 -5.12 6.65 -13.96
CA THR A 92 -5.35 7.34 -15.24
C THR A 92 -4.28 6.99 -16.27
N SER A 93 -3.01 6.98 -15.85
CA SER A 93 -1.88 6.65 -16.72
C SER A 93 -1.94 5.18 -17.17
N GLY A 94 -2.19 4.25 -16.25
CA GLY A 94 -2.36 2.83 -16.54
C GLY A 94 -3.49 2.58 -17.55
N TYR A 95 -4.66 3.21 -17.35
CA TYR A 95 -5.77 3.14 -18.30
C TYR A 95 -5.39 3.65 -19.70
N LYS A 96 -4.74 4.82 -19.78
CA LYS A 96 -4.28 5.39 -21.07
C LYS A 96 -3.30 4.45 -21.78
N SER A 97 -2.33 3.88 -21.07
CA SER A 97 -1.37 2.93 -21.64
C SER A 97 -2.03 1.65 -22.12
N LEU A 98 -3.01 1.11 -21.39
CA LEU A 98 -3.79 -0.05 -21.82
C LEU A 98 -4.60 0.23 -23.08
N LYS A 99 -5.25 1.41 -23.16
CA LYS A 99 -5.96 1.85 -24.36
C LYS A 99 -5.05 1.92 -25.58
N GLN A 100 -3.82 2.42 -25.41
CA GLN A 100 -2.83 2.46 -26.50
C GLN A 100 -2.42 1.04 -26.94
N ALA A 101 -2.22 0.13 -26.00
CA ALA A 101 -1.91 -1.26 -26.32
C ALA A 101 -3.04 -1.96 -27.09
N ASP A 102 -4.30 -1.70 -26.72
CA ASP A 102 -5.48 -2.18 -27.47
C ASP A 102 -5.53 -1.60 -28.90
N MET A 103 -5.27 -0.30 -29.05
CA MET A 103 -5.18 0.32 -30.38
C MET A 103 -4.07 -0.29 -31.24
N LEU A 104 -2.93 -0.65 -30.65
CA LEU A 104 -1.85 -1.33 -31.36
C LEU A 104 -2.27 -2.72 -31.84
N ALA A 105 -2.94 -3.51 -30.98
CA ALA A 105 -3.47 -4.81 -31.36
C ALA A 105 -4.46 -4.70 -32.53
N LYS A 106 -5.43 -3.77 -32.43
CA LYS A 106 -6.40 -3.48 -33.48
C LYS A 106 -5.72 -3.08 -34.79
N LYS A 107 -4.68 -2.25 -34.72
CA LYS A 107 -3.90 -1.85 -35.90
C LYS A 107 -3.20 -3.03 -36.56
N ILE A 108 -2.55 -3.91 -35.80
CA ILE A 108 -1.90 -5.12 -36.32
C ILE A 108 -2.90 -5.98 -37.09
N VAL A 109 -4.09 -6.20 -36.52
CA VAL A 109 -5.15 -6.98 -37.18
C VAL A 109 -5.66 -6.27 -38.43
N ALA A 110 -5.94 -4.97 -38.35
CA ALA A 110 -6.41 -4.18 -39.48
C ALA A 110 -5.41 -4.16 -40.65
N ASP A 111 -4.12 -4.02 -40.36
CA ASP A 111 -3.05 -4.05 -41.37
C ASP A 111 -2.91 -5.45 -42.00
N ALA A 112 -3.09 -6.52 -41.21
CA ALA A 112 -3.09 -7.89 -41.73
C ALA A 112 -4.26 -8.15 -42.69
N VAL A 113 -5.47 -7.71 -42.31
CA VAL A 113 -6.67 -7.81 -43.17
C VAL A 113 -6.48 -7.01 -44.45
N LYS A 114 -6.03 -5.75 -44.34
CA LYS A 114 -5.83 -4.86 -45.49
C LYS A 114 -4.82 -5.42 -46.49
N ASN A 115 -3.76 -6.06 -46.01
CA ASN A 115 -2.72 -6.63 -46.86
C ASN A 115 -3.01 -8.09 -47.27
N SER A 116 -4.18 -8.64 -46.93
CA SER A 116 -4.50 -10.06 -47.14
C SER A 116 -3.43 -11.02 -46.58
N ALA A 117 -2.75 -10.60 -45.51
CA ALA A 117 -1.75 -11.42 -44.85
C ALA A 117 -2.43 -12.50 -44.00
N SER A 118 -1.79 -13.65 -43.85
CA SER A 118 -2.28 -14.70 -42.97
C SER A 118 -2.22 -14.24 -41.51
N MET A 119 -3.27 -14.46 -40.72
CA MET A 119 -3.24 -14.18 -39.28
C MET A 119 -2.15 -14.97 -38.54
N ARG A 120 -1.64 -16.05 -39.14
CA ARG A 120 -0.50 -16.78 -38.59
C ARG A 120 0.79 -15.95 -38.58
N THR A 121 0.97 -15.04 -39.53
CA THR A 121 2.19 -14.21 -39.60
C THR A 121 2.16 -13.04 -38.62
N THR A 122 0.99 -12.68 -38.07
CA THR A 122 0.84 -11.61 -37.07
C THR A 122 0.68 -12.15 -35.64
N ASP A 123 0.65 -13.47 -35.46
CA ASP A 123 0.49 -14.14 -34.17
C ASP A 123 1.62 -13.76 -33.18
N ASP A 124 2.87 -13.67 -33.65
CA ASP A 124 4.00 -13.27 -32.81
C ASP A 124 3.88 -11.81 -32.34
N ASP A 125 3.40 -10.90 -33.20
CA ASP A 125 3.16 -9.50 -32.87
C ASP A 125 2.01 -9.36 -31.86
N LEU A 126 0.91 -10.09 -32.05
CA LEU A 126 -0.22 -10.10 -31.12
C LEU A 126 0.20 -10.68 -29.76
N LYS A 127 1.01 -11.74 -29.73
CA LYS A 127 1.60 -12.28 -28.50
C LYS A 127 2.50 -11.26 -27.82
N ALA A 128 3.29 -10.49 -28.58
CA ALA A 128 4.11 -9.42 -28.02
C ALA A 128 3.24 -8.34 -27.37
N VAL A 129 2.17 -7.89 -28.03
CA VAL A 129 1.22 -6.92 -27.46
C VAL A 129 0.51 -7.49 -26.22
N ALA A 130 0.08 -8.75 -26.24
CA ALA A 130 -0.55 -9.40 -25.09
C ALA A 130 0.39 -9.48 -23.88
N ARG A 131 1.67 -9.81 -24.10
CA ARG A 131 2.69 -9.78 -23.03
C ARG A 131 2.92 -8.36 -22.51
N PHE A 132 2.97 -7.38 -23.41
CA PHE A 132 3.09 -5.98 -23.03
C PHE A 132 1.91 -5.50 -22.17
N GLN A 133 0.67 -5.83 -22.56
CA GLN A 133 -0.52 -5.55 -21.76
C GLN A 133 -0.44 -6.17 -20.37
N LYS A 134 -0.02 -7.44 -20.27
CA LYS A 134 0.17 -8.11 -18.98
C LYS A 134 1.19 -7.36 -18.10
N ILE A 135 2.33 -6.97 -18.65
CA ILE A 135 3.34 -6.18 -17.94
C ILE A 135 2.77 -4.83 -17.47
N LEU A 136 1.96 -4.15 -18.30
CA LEU A 136 1.31 -2.89 -17.91
C LEU A 136 0.36 -3.07 -16.72
N VAL A 137 -0.49 -4.11 -16.75
CA VAL A 137 -1.40 -4.44 -15.66
C VAL A 137 -0.61 -4.74 -14.38
N GLU A 138 0.38 -5.65 -14.44
CA GLU A 138 1.20 -6.03 -13.28
C GLU A 138 1.94 -4.81 -12.70
N ASN A 139 2.52 -3.96 -13.54
CA ASN A 139 3.19 -2.73 -13.09
C ASN A 139 2.22 -1.74 -12.45
N THR A 140 1.02 -1.57 -13.01
CA THR A 140 0.01 -0.66 -12.48
C THR A 140 -0.48 -1.15 -11.13
N LEU A 141 -0.81 -2.44 -11.01
CA LEU A 141 -1.24 -3.05 -9.75
C LEU A 141 -0.14 -2.97 -8.70
N THR A 142 1.11 -3.28 -9.05
CA THR A 142 2.26 -3.20 -8.13
C THR A 142 2.46 -1.77 -7.63
N ARG A 143 2.32 -0.75 -8.50
CA ARG A 143 2.41 0.66 -8.08
C ARG A 143 1.27 1.05 -7.15
N LEU A 144 0.05 0.63 -7.44
CA LEU A 144 -1.11 0.88 -6.58
C LEU A 144 -0.98 0.19 -5.22
N ASP A 145 -0.42 -1.03 -5.19
CA ASP A 145 -0.15 -1.77 -3.97
C ASP A 145 0.94 -1.10 -3.10
N ILE A 146 2.03 -0.63 -3.73
CA ILE A 146 3.06 0.17 -3.04
C ILE A 146 2.47 1.48 -2.47
N LEU A 147 1.56 2.10 -3.22
CA LEU A 147 0.80 3.27 -2.76
C LEU A 147 -0.35 2.89 -1.81
N ARG A 148 -0.52 1.60 -1.48
CA ARG A 148 -1.58 1.07 -0.62
C ARG A 148 -2.96 1.59 -1.00
N ALA A 149 -3.28 1.68 -2.29
CA ALA A 149 -4.49 2.34 -2.76
C ALA A 149 -5.78 1.77 -2.13
N ASN A 150 -5.76 0.51 -1.68
CA ASN A 150 -6.87 -0.13 -0.97
C ASN A 150 -7.17 0.52 0.39
N ASP A 151 -6.15 1.04 1.10
CA ASP A 151 -6.32 1.67 2.41
C ASP A 151 -6.94 3.09 2.32
N MET A 152 -7.16 3.61 1.11
CA MET A 152 -7.81 4.92 0.89
C MET A 152 -9.30 4.81 0.53
N ILE A 153 -9.81 3.60 0.33
CA ILE A 153 -11.24 3.38 0.13
C ILE A 153 -11.84 3.25 1.52
N ASP A 154 -12.52 4.29 1.98
CA ASP A 154 -13.33 4.20 3.19
C ASP A 154 -14.55 3.32 2.85
N GLU A 155 -14.63 2.13 3.44
CA GLU A 155 -15.74 1.20 3.20
C GLU A 155 -17.10 1.79 3.63
N ASP A 156 -17.08 2.81 4.48
CA ASP A 156 -18.27 3.52 4.95
C ASP A 156 -18.67 4.72 4.05
N ASP A 157 -17.78 5.17 3.14
CA ASP A 157 -18.03 6.27 2.19
C ASP A 157 -18.47 5.72 0.82
N LEU A 158 -19.54 4.92 0.84
CA LEU A 158 -20.20 4.49 -0.39
C LEU A 158 -20.88 5.71 -1.04
N PRO A 159 -20.73 5.92 -2.36
CA PRO A 159 -21.44 7.00 -3.04
C PRO A 159 -22.95 6.83 -2.84
N GLU A 160 -23.61 7.90 -2.39
CA GLU A 160 -25.06 7.92 -2.26
C GLU A 160 -25.70 7.70 -3.63
N ILE A 161 -26.37 6.56 -3.80
CA ILE A 161 -27.16 6.29 -5.00
C ILE A 161 -28.42 7.12 -4.88
N HIS A 162 -28.46 8.26 -5.57
CA HIS A 162 -29.66 9.05 -5.72
C HIS A 162 -30.58 8.37 -6.74
N PHE A 163 -31.68 7.78 -6.24
CA PHE A 163 -32.79 7.35 -7.09
C PHE A 163 -33.67 8.57 -7.34
N GLU A 164 -33.60 9.12 -8.54
CA GLU A 164 -34.52 10.16 -9.00
C GLU A 164 -35.50 9.53 -10.00
N ASP A 165 -36.80 9.77 -9.77
CA ASP A 165 -37.84 9.43 -10.74
C ASP A 165 -37.72 10.39 -11.92
N LEU A 166 -37.08 9.93 -13.00
CA LEU A 166 -37.00 10.68 -14.24
C LEU A 166 -38.37 10.72 -14.91
N THR A 167 -38.77 11.91 -15.38
CA THR A 167 -39.95 12.02 -16.22
C THR A 167 -39.65 11.51 -17.64
N ASP A 168 -40.69 11.15 -18.39
CA ASP A 168 -40.56 10.72 -19.80
C ASP A 168 -39.78 11.72 -20.66
N GLU A 169 -39.92 13.03 -20.37
CA GLU A 169 -39.17 14.10 -21.04
C GLU A 169 -37.68 14.09 -20.70
N ASP A 170 -37.32 13.79 -19.44
CA ASP A 170 -35.92 13.71 -18.98
C ASP A 170 -35.20 12.49 -19.56
N ILE A 171 -35.90 11.37 -19.69
CA ILE A 171 -35.41 10.16 -20.35
C ILE A 171 -35.08 10.48 -21.81
N LEU A 172 -36.04 11.07 -22.55
CA LEU A 172 -35.83 11.43 -23.95
C LEU A 172 -34.69 12.45 -24.15
N LYS A 173 -34.50 13.35 -23.19
CA LYS A 173 -33.39 14.31 -23.22
C LYS A 173 -32.04 13.61 -23.00
N HIS A 174 -31.95 12.74 -22.00
CA HIS A 174 -30.74 11.97 -21.71
C HIS A 174 -30.32 11.06 -22.89
N HIS A 175 -31.29 10.43 -23.57
CA HIS A 175 -31.02 9.61 -24.75
C HIS A 175 -30.58 10.44 -25.97
N ARG A 176 -31.11 11.66 -26.15
CA ARG A 176 -30.64 12.61 -27.17
C ARG A 176 -29.22 13.10 -26.90
N GLU A 177 -28.91 13.48 -25.67
CA GLU A 177 -27.58 13.99 -25.29
C GLU A 177 -26.48 12.92 -25.43
N ASN A 178 -26.82 11.65 -25.23
CA ASN A 178 -25.91 10.52 -25.43
C ASN A 178 -25.86 9.98 -26.88
N GLY A 179 -26.57 10.62 -27.82
CA GLY A 179 -26.55 10.26 -29.24
C GLY A 179 -27.23 8.92 -29.57
N LEU A 180 -28.15 8.47 -28.72
CA LEU A 180 -28.91 7.22 -28.90
C LEU A 180 -30.21 7.42 -29.69
N ILE A 181 -30.62 8.67 -29.93
CA ILE A 181 -31.81 9.05 -30.71
C ILE A 181 -31.36 10.05 -31.78
N GLU A 182 -31.71 9.80 -33.04
CA GLU A 182 -31.37 10.71 -34.15
C GLU A 182 -32.34 11.91 -34.20
N GLU A 183 -31.84 13.05 -34.68
CA GLU A 183 -32.61 14.30 -34.73
C GLU A 183 -33.73 14.20 -35.78
N GLY A 184 -34.93 13.77 -35.34
CA GLY A 184 -36.11 13.59 -36.19
C GLY A 184 -36.96 12.36 -35.88
N GLU A 185 -36.55 11.51 -34.95
CA GLU A 185 -37.35 10.35 -34.52
C GLU A 185 -38.54 10.76 -33.64
N ASP A 186 -39.65 10.00 -33.76
CA ASP A 186 -40.91 10.27 -33.07
C ASP A 186 -40.80 9.93 -31.57
N PRO A 187 -40.86 10.92 -30.66
CA PRO A 187 -40.66 10.70 -29.23
C PRO A 187 -41.64 9.71 -28.61
N ASP A 188 -42.88 9.66 -29.13
CA ASP A 188 -43.95 8.80 -28.61
C ASP A 188 -43.70 7.33 -28.95
N ALA A 189 -43.06 7.04 -30.10
CA ALA A 189 -42.71 5.68 -30.51
C ALA A 189 -41.57 5.10 -29.66
N ILE A 190 -40.59 5.92 -29.28
CA ILE A 190 -39.43 5.52 -28.46
C ILE A 190 -39.86 5.24 -27.02
N LEU A 191 -40.71 6.09 -26.44
CA LEU A 191 -41.26 5.86 -25.10
C LEU A 191 -42.13 4.60 -25.03
N ALA A 192 -42.89 4.31 -26.10
CA ALA A 192 -43.68 3.08 -26.18
C ALA A 192 -42.81 1.81 -26.28
N GLU A 193 -41.64 1.88 -26.93
CA GLU A 193 -40.70 0.76 -27.01
C GLU A 193 -39.99 0.51 -25.67
N LEU A 194 -39.59 1.58 -24.96
CA LEU A 194 -38.97 1.48 -23.64
C LEU A 194 -39.92 0.92 -22.57
N ASN A 195 -41.21 1.28 -22.63
CA ASN A 195 -42.23 0.77 -21.70
C ASN A 195 -42.69 -0.66 -22.00
N ASN A 196 -42.33 -1.24 -23.15
CA ASN A 196 -42.67 -2.61 -23.55
C ASN A 196 -41.59 -3.64 -23.19
N VAL A 197 -40.54 -3.26 -22.46
CA VAL A 197 -39.55 -4.21 -21.96
C VAL A 197 -40.18 -5.00 -20.80
N GLU A 198 -40.85 -6.11 -21.13
CA GLU A 198 -41.23 -7.14 -20.16
C GLU A 198 -39.94 -7.67 -19.51
N ILE A 199 -39.77 -7.39 -18.22
CA ILE A 199 -38.78 -8.06 -17.39
C ILE A 199 -39.37 -9.44 -17.10
N ASP A 200 -38.92 -10.46 -17.84
CA ASP A 200 -39.17 -11.86 -17.47
C ASP A 200 -38.52 -12.11 -16.10
N ASP A 201 -39.36 -12.34 -15.07
CA ASP A 201 -38.98 -12.71 -13.70
C ASP A 201 -38.15 -14.02 -13.63
#